data_AF-A0A090WXJ5-F1
#
_entry.id   AF-A0A090WXJ5-F1
#
_cell.length_a   1.000
_cell.length_b   1.000
_cell.length_c   1.000
_cell.angle_alpha   90.00
_cell.angle_beta   90.00
_cell.angle_gamma   90.00
#
_symmetry.space_group_name_H-M   'P 1'
#
loop_
_entity.id
_entity.type
_entity.pdbx_description
1 polymer ?
#
loop_
_entity_poly.entity_id
_entity_poly.type
_entity_poly.pdbx_seq_one_letter_code
_entity_poly.pdbx_strand_id
1 'polypeptide(L)'
;MQDFTNTLVHSLILNEQVELPKKFTFPFYYKPHRLCVLAAKDVQNYLEQQTDFKHNFGLDSKTKGLPIGKMFGVMVVQDKVGALGYLAAFSGKLAESNFVKGFVPTVYDTLDENGFYKKGEAELNALNKEIETLETASEYITAQLGLQEAKTNFEAELKAFKQDIKAKKKGTKSAARSSQKNIITRSL
;
A
#
# COMPACT_ATOMS: atom_id res chain seq x y z
N MET A 1 -7.19 35.64 -22.10
CA MET A 1 -7.39 34.32 -21.50
C MET A 1 -7.23 34.52 -20.01
N GLN A 2 -8.33 34.58 -19.26
CA GLN A 2 -8.30 34.97 -17.85
C GLN A 2 -7.83 33.79 -16.98
N ASP A 3 -6.70 34.01 -16.31
CA ASP A 3 -6.45 33.67 -14.90
C ASP A 3 -6.50 32.21 -14.42
N PHE A 4 -6.28 31.22 -15.30
CA PHE A 4 -6.05 29.85 -14.83
C PHE A 4 -4.88 29.77 -13.81
N THR A 5 -3.94 30.70 -13.83
CA THR A 5 -2.69 30.58 -13.06
C THR A 5 -2.71 31.21 -11.66
N ASN A 6 -3.68 32.05 -11.30
CA ASN A 6 -3.60 32.82 -10.04
C ASN A 6 -4.75 32.57 -9.06
N THR A 7 -5.68 31.67 -9.38
CA THR A 7 -6.83 31.36 -8.53
C THR A 7 -7.01 29.85 -8.39
N LEU A 8 -7.64 29.40 -7.30
CA LEU A 8 -8.00 27.99 -7.10
C LEU A 8 -9.35 27.63 -7.72
N VAL A 9 -10.25 28.62 -7.81
CA VAL A 9 -11.59 28.48 -8.39
C VAL A 9 -11.61 29.26 -9.70
N HIS A 10 -11.70 28.52 -10.80
CA HIS A 10 -11.75 29.08 -12.14
C HIS A 10 -13.18 29.41 -12.52
N SER A 11 -13.42 30.57 -13.11
CA SER A 11 -14.76 30.97 -13.54
C SER A 11 -15.23 30.11 -14.70
N LEU A 12 -16.44 29.56 -14.60
CA LEU A 12 -17.04 28.77 -15.68
C LEU A 12 -18.06 29.63 -16.43
N ILE A 13 -17.61 30.23 -17.55
CA ILE A 13 -18.46 31.08 -18.38
C ILE A 13 -19.33 30.21 -19.29
N LEU A 14 -20.64 30.41 -19.23
CA LEU A 14 -21.62 29.70 -20.05
C LEU A 14 -22.22 30.64 -21.09
N ASN A 15 -22.28 30.18 -22.34
CA ASN A 15 -22.92 30.92 -23.44
C ASN A 15 -24.43 30.61 -23.55
N GLU A 16 -24.92 29.67 -22.74
CA GLU A 16 -26.30 29.19 -22.71
C GLU A 16 -26.67 28.74 -21.30
N GLN A 17 -27.96 28.72 -20.97
CA GLN A 17 -28.41 28.16 -19.69
C GLN A 17 -28.28 26.63 -19.72
N VAL A 18 -27.55 26.10 -18.74
CA VAL A 18 -27.37 24.65 -18.55
C VAL A 18 -27.99 24.29 -17.19
N GLU A 19 -28.89 23.31 -17.18
CA GLU A 19 -29.47 22.83 -15.93
C GLU A 19 -28.39 22.21 -15.02
N LEU A 20 -28.46 22.52 -13.72
CA LEU A 20 -27.55 21.96 -12.74
C LEU A 20 -27.92 20.50 -12.42
N PRO A 21 -26.93 19.62 -12.19
CA PRO A 21 -27.20 18.25 -11.81
C PRO A 21 -27.85 18.19 -10.43
N LYS A 22 -28.94 17.43 -10.31
CA LYS A 22 -29.66 17.23 -9.03
C LYS A 22 -29.00 16.20 -8.10
N LYS A 23 -28.10 15.38 -8.64
CA LYS A 23 -27.42 14.28 -7.93
C LYS A 23 -25.96 14.18 -8.40
N PHE A 24 -25.10 13.71 -7.51
CA PHE A 24 -23.74 13.33 -7.89
C PHE A 24 -23.75 12.11 -8.81
N THR A 25 -22.75 12.05 -9.70
CA THR A 25 -22.59 10.94 -10.64
C THR A 25 -21.99 9.72 -9.93
N PHE A 26 -22.37 8.52 -10.40
CA PHE A 26 -21.74 7.28 -9.98
C PHE A 26 -20.41 7.10 -10.75
N PRO A 27 -19.26 6.98 -10.07
CA PRO A 27 -17.93 7.15 -10.69
C PRO A 27 -17.57 6.08 -11.73
N PHE A 28 -18.23 4.92 -11.73
CA PHE A 28 -17.88 3.81 -12.62
C PHE A 28 -18.77 3.70 -13.86
N TYR A 29 -19.91 4.39 -13.89
CA TYR A 29 -20.84 4.33 -15.03
C TYR A 29 -21.68 5.60 -15.10
N TYR A 30 -21.16 6.63 -15.78
CA TYR A 30 -21.88 7.88 -15.96
C TYR A 30 -21.51 8.55 -17.29
N LYS A 31 -22.48 9.30 -17.83
CA LYS A 31 -22.21 10.30 -18.87
C LYS A 31 -21.77 11.59 -18.16
N PRO A 32 -20.59 12.16 -18.47
CA PRO A 32 -20.13 13.38 -17.82
C PRO A 32 -21.12 14.51 -18.08
N HIS A 33 -21.38 15.31 -17.04
CA HIS A 33 -22.24 16.47 -17.15
C HIS A 33 -21.62 17.51 -18.09
N ARG A 34 -22.44 18.26 -18.84
CA ARG A 34 -21.97 19.26 -19.82
C ARG A 34 -21.01 20.28 -19.19
N LEU A 35 -21.33 20.75 -17.98
CA LEU A 35 -20.48 21.68 -17.23
C LEU A 35 -19.07 21.11 -16.98
N CYS A 36 -18.97 19.82 -16.63
CA CYS A 36 -17.67 19.17 -16.42
C CYS A 36 -16.90 19.02 -17.72
N VAL A 37 -17.57 18.77 -18.85
CA VAL A 37 -16.94 18.71 -20.17
C VAL A 37 -16.36 20.08 -20.56
N LEU A 38 -17.09 21.16 -20.29
CA LEU A 38 -16.61 22.53 -20.54
C LEU A 38 -15.40 22.88 -19.66
N ALA A 39 -15.48 22.62 -18.36
CA ALA A 39 -14.37 22.81 -17.44
C ALA A 39 -13.13 22.00 -17.84
N ALA A 40 -13.31 20.73 -18.24
CA ALA A 40 -12.20 19.90 -18.72
C ALA A 40 -11.57 20.46 -20.00
N LYS A 41 -12.38 21.00 -20.92
CA LYS A 41 -11.87 21.63 -22.14
C LYS A 41 -11.06 22.89 -21.84
N ASP A 42 -11.47 23.66 -20.84
CA ASP A 42 -10.73 24.84 -20.40
C ASP A 42 -9.36 24.47 -19.81
N VAL A 43 -9.30 23.44 -18.96
CA VAL A 43 -8.02 22.86 -18.47
C VAL A 43 -7.15 22.38 -19.64
N GLN A 44 -7.72 21.70 -20.63
CA GLN A 44 -6.97 21.26 -21.82
C GLN A 44 -6.38 22.44 -22.59
N ASN A 45 -7.17 23.49 -22.83
CA ASN A 45 -6.71 24.69 -23.53
C ASN A 45 -5.58 25.38 -22.76
N TYR A 46 -5.67 25.45 -21.43
CA TYR A 46 -4.57 25.94 -20.59
C TYR A 46 -3.32 25.07 -20.76
N LEU A 47 -3.42 23.74 -20.65
CA LEU A 47 -2.28 22.83 -20.77
C LEU A 47 -1.59 22.90 -22.14
N GLU A 48 -2.35 23.18 -23.22
CA GLU A 48 -1.83 23.36 -24.58
C GLU A 48 -1.03 24.66 -24.77
N GLN A 49 -1.32 25.69 -23.96
CA GLN A 49 -0.78 27.05 -24.16
C GLN A 49 0.12 27.54 -23.05
N GLN A 50 0.07 26.91 -21.88
CA GLN A 50 0.86 27.31 -20.72
C GLN A 50 2.35 27.23 -21.00
N THR A 51 3.10 28.08 -20.30
CA THR A 51 4.57 28.06 -20.29
C THR A 51 5.14 28.06 -18.86
N ASP A 52 4.29 27.85 -17.86
CA ASP A 52 4.62 27.92 -16.44
C ASP A 52 5.25 26.63 -15.89
N PHE A 53 5.12 25.49 -16.58
CA PHE A 53 5.88 24.28 -16.28
C PHE A 53 6.22 23.45 -17.53
N LYS A 54 7.20 22.56 -17.41
CA LYS A 54 7.61 21.64 -18.46
C LYS A 54 7.30 20.21 -18.07
N HIS A 55 6.48 19.52 -18.86
CA HIS A 55 6.18 18.10 -18.69
C HIS A 55 6.03 17.43 -20.06
N ASN A 56 6.65 16.27 -20.26
CA ASN A 56 6.48 15.49 -21.49
C ASN A 56 5.22 14.62 -21.38
N PHE A 57 4.08 15.14 -21.85
CA PHE A 57 2.82 14.39 -21.90
C PHE A 57 2.78 13.29 -22.98
N GLY A 58 3.82 13.17 -23.81
CA GLY A 58 3.87 12.22 -24.93
C GLY A 58 3.06 12.64 -26.15
N LEU A 59 2.72 13.92 -26.27
CA LEU A 59 1.95 14.47 -27.40
C LEU A 59 2.82 14.90 -28.60
N ASP A 60 4.08 15.25 -28.35
CA ASP A 60 5.05 15.63 -29.39
C ASP A 60 6.32 14.78 -29.26
N SER A 61 6.66 14.08 -30.34
CA SER A 61 7.85 13.22 -30.45
C SER A 61 9.18 13.99 -30.33
N LYS A 62 9.15 15.32 -30.47
CA LYS A 62 10.32 16.19 -30.31
C LYS A 62 10.57 16.62 -28.86
N THR A 63 9.62 16.38 -27.96
CA THR A 63 9.76 16.75 -26.55
C THR A 63 10.78 15.84 -25.88
N LYS A 64 11.81 16.45 -25.28
CA LYS A 64 12.86 15.71 -24.55
C LYS A 64 12.33 15.17 -23.21
N GLY A 65 12.86 14.03 -22.79
CA GLY A 65 12.49 13.35 -21.54
C GLY A 65 11.53 12.17 -21.76
N LEU A 66 11.31 11.36 -20.73
CA LEU A 66 10.43 10.19 -20.79
C LEU A 66 8.96 10.65 -20.99
N PRO A 67 8.27 10.23 -22.07
CA PRO A 67 6.85 10.56 -22.26
C PRO A 67 6.00 9.85 -21.21
N ILE A 68 5.27 10.62 -20.41
CA ILE A 68 4.41 10.12 -19.33
C ILE A 68 3.08 10.87 -19.35
N GLY A 69 2.00 10.15 -19.62
CA GLY A 69 0.64 10.68 -19.55
C GLY A 69 0.23 11.08 -18.12
N LYS A 70 -0.73 11.98 -18.00
CA LYS A 70 -1.21 12.48 -16.72
C LYS A 70 -2.73 12.55 -16.68
N MET A 71 -3.32 12.13 -15.55
CA MET A 71 -4.75 12.31 -15.31
C MET A 71 -4.99 13.65 -14.61
N PHE A 72 -5.86 14.46 -15.21
CA PHE A 72 -6.40 15.70 -14.66
C PHE A 72 -7.88 15.51 -14.33
N GLY A 73 -8.33 16.13 -13.24
CA GLY A 73 -9.70 16.11 -12.79
C GLY A 73 -10.25 17.53 -12.65
N VAL A 74 -11.55 17.68 -12.89
CA VAL A 74 -12.29 18.92 -12.64
C VAL A 74 -13.48 18.67 -11.74
N MET A 75 -13.77 19.62 -10.86
CA MET A 75 -14.99 19.64 -10.05
C MET A 75 -15.70 20.97 -10.22
N VAL A 76 -16.88 20.94 -10.82
CA VAL A 76 -17.74 22.13 -10.95
C VAL A 76 -18.31 22.48 -9.58
N VAL A 77 -18.20 23.75 -9.21
CA VAL A 77 -18.67 24.28 -7.93
C VAL A 77 -19.58 25.49 -8.18
N GLN A 78 -20.47 25.75 -7.23
CA GLN A 78 -21.28 26.94 -7.19
C GLN A 78 -21.01 27.66 -5.88
N ASP A 79 -20.79 28.98 -5.93
CA ASP A 79 -20.61 29.78 -4.74
C ASP A 79 -21.95 30.18 -4.09
N LYS A 80 -21.88 30.94 -2.99
CA LYS A 80 -23.07 31.38 -2.24
C LYS A 80 -23.93 32.39 -3.00
N VAL A 81 -23.38 33.08 -4.01
CA VAL A 81 -24.12 34.03 -4.86
C VAL A 81 -24.64 33.38 -6.13
N GLY A 82 -24.42 32.07 -6.30
CA GLY A 82 -24.91 31.28 -7.42
C GLY A 82 -23.98 31.26 -8.63
N ALA A 83 -22.79 31.88 -8.54
CA ALA A 83 -21.82 31.88 -9.64
C ALA A 83 -21.17 30.50 -9.78
N LEU A 84 -21.01 30.06 -11.03
CA LEU A 84 -20.40 28.77 -11.35
C LEU A 84 -18.91 28.93 -11.60
N GLY A 85 -18.17 27.98 -11.04
CA GLY A 85 -16.75 27.83 -11.29
C GLY A 85 -16.35 26.36 -11.31
N TYR A 86 -15.04 26.12 -11.37
CA TYR A 86 -14.51 24.78 -11.23
C TYR A 86 -13.16 24.79 -10.53
N LEU A 87 -12.88 23.69 -9.82
CA LEU A 87 -11.56 23.34 -9.31
C LEU A 87 -10.88 22.40 -10.31
N ALA A 88 -9.57 22.52 -10.45
CA ALA A 88 -8.75 21.61 -11.26
C ALA A 88 -7.72 20.89 -10.38
N ALA A 89 -7.49 19.61 -10.62
CA ALA A 89 -6.52 18.78 -9.91
C ALA A 89 -5.76 17.87 -10.87
N PHE A 90 -4.61 17.33 -10.43
CA PHE A 90 -3.86 16.30 -11.15
C PHE A 90 -3.46 15.16 -10.20
N SER A 91 -3.22 13.98 -10.77
CA SER A 91 -2.82 12.77 -10.02
C SER A 91 -1.33 12.81 -9.65
N GLY A 92 -0.91 12.60 -8.39
CA GLY A 92 0.51 12.58 -8.01
C GLY A 92 1.24 13.92 -8.26
N LYS A 93 2.52 13.89 -8.70
CA LYS A 93 3.33 15.11 -8.95
C LYS A 93 3.37 15.55 -10.42
N LEU A 94 3.36 16.84 -10.71
CA LEU A 94 3.46 17.39 -12.06
C LEU A 94 4.72 18.24 -12.18
N ALA A 95 5.55 17.98 -13.20
CA ALA A 95 6.83 18.66 -13.39
C ALA A 95 7.70 18.69 -12.11
N GLU A 96 7.79 17.55 -11.42
CA GLU A 96 8.51 17.39 -10.14
C GLU A 96 7.98 18.23 -8.96
N SER A 97 6.77 18.80 -9.08
CA SER A 97 6.11 19.58 -8.02
C SER A 97 4.75 19.00 -7.64
N ASN A 98 4.40 19.09 -6.36
CA ASN A 98 3.04 18.89 -5.86
C ASN A 98 2.20 20.18 -5.94
N PHE A 99 2.84 21.32 -6.14
CA PHE A 99 2.21 22.63 -6.23
C PHE A 99 2.40 23.21 -7.63
N VAL A 100 1.32 23.24 -8.39
CA VAL A 100 1.25 23.95 -9.66
C VAL A 100 0.13 24.97 -9.56
N LYS A 101 0.46 26.20 -9.92
CA LYS A 101 -0.47 27.33 -9.94
C LYS A 101 -1.75 26.98 -10.70
N GLY A 102 -2.89 27.38 -10.18
CA GLY A 102 -4.19 27.04 -10.78
C GLY A 102 -4.77 25.68 -10.40
N PHE A 103 -3.97 24.78 -9.82
CA PHE A 103 -4.45 23.49 -9.35
C PHE A 103 -4.65 23.51 -7.85
N VAL A 104 -5.68 22.80 -7.38
CA VAL A 104 -5.85 22.58 -5.95
C VAL A 104 -4.65 21.82 -5.40
N PRO A 105 -4.10 22.24 -4.24
CA PRO A 105 -2.99 21.54 -3.63
C PRO A 105 -3.41 20.12 -3.24
N THR A 106 -2.45 19.23 -3.16
CA THR A 106 -2.68 17.90 -2.59
C THR A 106 -3.17 18.05 -1.15
N VAL A 107 -4.14 17.22 -0.75
CA VAL A 107 -4.62 17.21 0.65
C VAL A 107 -3.49 16.88 1.63
N TYR A 108 -2.48 16.13 1.14
CA TYR A 108 -1.25 15.81 1.84
C TYR A 108 -0.05 16.12 0.95
N ASP A 109 0.91 16.89 1.46
CA ASP A 109 2.18 17.09 0.80
C ASP A 109 3.16 16.00 1.25
N THR A 110 3.50 15.08 0.36
CA THR A 110 4.48 14.02 0.62
C THR A 110 5.93 14.52 0.49
N LEU A 111 6.13 15.76 0.04
CA LEU A 111 7.45 16.38 -0.14
C LEU A 111 7.80 17.39 0.96
N ASP A 112 6.90 17.65 1.91
CA ASP A 112 7.22 18.46 3.08
C ASP A 112 8.20 17.69 3.97
N GLU A 113 9.43 18.20 4.07
CA GLU A 113 10.49 17.66 4.93
C GLU A 113 10.10 17.63 6.42
N ASN A 114 9.17 18.50 6.83
CA ASN A 114 8.60 18.53 8.18
C ASN A 114 7.26 17.79 8.29
N GLY A 115 6.77 17.26 7.17
CA GLY A 115 5.49 16.61 7.03
C GLY A 115 5.41 15.26 7.74
N PHE A 116 4.18 14.81 7.99
CA PHE A 116 3.87 13.54 8.68
C PHE A 116 4.61 12.35 8.06
N TYR A 117 4.78 12.34 6.73
CA TYR A 117 5.40 11.23 6.01
C TYR A 117 6.90 11.09 6.32
N LYS A 118 7.66 12.18 6.33
CA LYS A 118 9.10 12.15 6.60
C LYS A 118 9.41 11.79 8.05
N LYS A 119 8.56 12.23 8.99
CA LYS A 119 8.63 11.81 10.40
C LYS A 119 8.31 10.33 10.56
N GLY A 120 7.22 9.85 9.95
CA GLY A 120 6.86 8.44 9.97
C GLY A 120 7.90 7.53 9.31
N GLU A 121 8.51 7.98 8.21
CA GLU A 121 9.60 7.27 7.53
C GLU A 121 10.85 7.16 8.42
N ALA A 122 11.20 8.23 9.14
CA ALA A 122 12.32 8.21 10.08
C ALA A 122 12.07 7.28 11.27
N GLU A 123 10.87 7.31 11.86
CA GLU A 123 10.46 6.42 12.94
C GLU A 123 10.48 4.94 12.50
N LEU A 124 9.93 4.66 11.31
CA LEU A 124 9.91 3.30 10.75
C LEU A 124 11.33 2.78 10.49
N ASN A 125 12.21 3.62 9.94
CA ASN A 125 13.60 3.26 9.70
C ASN A 125 14.36 2.99 11.00
N ALA A 126 14.09 3.74 12.06
CA ALA A 126 14.68 3.50 13.37
C ALA A 126 14.23 2.14 13.95
N LEU A 127 12.93 1.83 13.87
CA LEU A 127 12.38 0.54 14.30
C LEU A 127 12.96 -0.63 13.50
N ASN A 128 13.05 -0.51 12.17
CA ASN A 128 13.66 -1.55 11.33
C ASN A 128 15.11 -1.81 11.71
N LYS A 129 15.89 -0.76 11.98
CA LYS A 129 17.28 -0.89 12.41
C LYS A 129 17.41 -1.56 13.77
N GLU A 130 16.50 -1.26 14.70
CA GLU A 130 16.46 -1.91 16.00
C GLU A 130 16.14 -3.41 15.86
N ILE A 131 15.16 -3.76 15.02
CA ILE A 131 14.81 -5.16 14.71
C ILE A 131 16.01 -5.88 14.11
N GLU A 132 16.66 -5.32 13.08
CA GLU A 132 17.85 -5.92 12.46
C GLU A 132 18.98 -6.14 13.47
N THR A 133 19.17 -5.19 14.40
CA THR A 133 20.17 -5.31 15.47
C THR A 133 19.83 -6.45 16.42
N LEU A 134 18.57 -6.60 16.82
CA LEU A 134 18.11 -7.66 17.72
C LEU A 134 18.14 -9.04 17.04
N GLU A 135 17.80 -9.13 15.76
CA GLU A 135 17.84 -10.38 14.99
C GLU A 135 19.26 -10.87 14.73
N THR A 136 20.22 -9.96 14.65
CA THR A 136 21.65 -10.29 14.47
C THR A 136 22.42 -10.38 15.78
N ALA A 137 21.79 -10.09 16.92
CA ALA A 137 22.42 -10.16 18.23
C ALA A 137 22.87 -11.58 18.55
N SER A 138 24.13 -11.71 19.00
CA SER A 138 24.75 -13.00 19.31
C SER A 138 23.98 -13.79 20.37
N GLU A 139 23.36 -13.10 21.33
CA GLU A 139 22.57 -13.65 22.40
C GLU A 139 21.28 -14.27 21.87
N TYR A 140 20.63 -13.60 20.92
CA TYR A 140 19.41 -14.10 20.28
C TYR A 140 19.69 -15.35 19.44
N ILE A 141 20.75 -15.30 18.62
CA ILE A 141 21.19 -16.44 17.81
C ILE A 141 21.56 -17.62 18.71
N THR A 142 22.33 -17.38 19.77
CA THR A 142 22.73 -18.41 20.73
C THR A 142 21.52 -19.03 21.44
N ALA A 143 20.56 -18.21 21.87
CA ALA A 143 19.33 -18.68 22.48
C ALA A 143 18.49 -19.53 21.53
N GLN A 144 18.39 -19.14 20.25
CA GLN A 144 17.70 -19.93 19.22
C GLN A 144 18.37 -21.28 18.99
N LEU A 145 19.70 -21.30 18.86
CA LEU A 145 20.46 -22.54 18.68
C LEU A 145 20.29 -23.47 19.89
N GLY A 146 20.41 -22.94 21.10
CA GLY A 146 20.21 -23.71 22.34
C GLY A 146 18.79 -24.27 22.46
N LEU A 147 17.77 -23.49 22.08
CA LEU A 147 16.39 -23.97 22.04
C LEU A 147 16.22 -25.12 21.04
N GLN A 148 16.83 -25.02 19.87
CA GLN A 148 16.74 -26.04 18.83
C GLN A 148 17.45 -27.34 19.25
N GLU A 149 18.61 -27.21 19.88
CA GLU A 149 19.36 -28.33 20.45
C GLU A 149 18.55 -29.02 21.56
N ALA A 150 18.02 -28.27 22.52
CA ALA A 150 17.21 -28.81 23.61
C ALA A 150 15.97 -29.55 23.09
N LYS A 151 15.28 -29.02 22.08
CA LYS A 151 14.14 -29.71 21.42
C LYS A 151 14.59 -31.03 20.78
N THR A 152 15.69 -31.01 20.05
CA THR A 152 16.21 -32.21 19.35
C THR A 152 16.61 -33.29 20.36
N ASN A 153 17.29 -32.91 21.43
CA ASN A 153 17.70 -33.82 22.51
C ASN A 153 16.47 -34.41 23.22
N PHE A 154 15.49 -33.58 23.56
CA PHE A 154 14.25 -34.03 24.18
C PHE A 154 13.49 -35.03 23.30
N GLU A 155 13.37 -34.78 22.00
CA GLU A 155 12.72 -35.71 21.07
C GLU A 155 13.46 -37.05 20.96
N ALA A 156 14.80 -37.03 20.94
CA ALA A 156 15.63 -38.22 20.91
C ALA A 156 15.48 -39.05 22.20
N GLU A 157 15.53 -38.41 23.36
CA GLU A 157 15.33 -39.05 24.67
C GLU A 157 13.92 -39.64 24.79
N LEU A 158 12.89 -38.90 24.40
CA LEU A 158 11.51 -39.36 24.41
C LEU A 158 11.33 -40.60 23.52
N LYS A 159 11.98 -40.63 22.35
CA LYS A 159 11.95 -41.77 21.44
C LYS A 159 12.67 -42.98 22.03
N ALA A 160 13.86 -42.79 22.61
CA ALA A 160 14.62 -43.86 23.26
C ALA A 160 13.84 -44.45 24.44
N PHE A 161 13.26 -43.60 25.29
CA PHE A 161 12.43 -44.01 26.42
C PHE A 161 11.20 -44.81 25.98
N LYS A 162 10.50 -44.37 24.93
CA LYS A 162 9.37 -45.13 24.35
C LYS A 162 9.80 -46.51 23.83
N GLN A 163 10.98 -46.61 23.23
CA GLN A 163 11.53 -47.88 22.76
C GLN A 163 11.90 -48.82 23.91
N ASP A 164 12.54 -48.31 24.97
CA ASP A 164 12.88 -49.08 26.18
C ASP A 164 11.62 -49.64 26.87
N ILE A 165 10.58 -48.83 27.05
CA ILE A 165 9.29 -49.29 27.58
C ILE A 165 8.71 -50.41 26.71
N LYS A 166 8.78 -50.28 25.38
CA LYS A 166 8.25 -51.30 24.45
C LYS A 166 9.07 -52.60 24.55
N ALA A 167 10.38 -52.51 24.67
CA ALA A 167 11.28 -53.66 24.83
C ALA A 167 11.06 -54.39 26.15
N LYS A 168 10.98 -53.65 27.27
CA LYS A 168 10.67 -54.19 28.60
C LYS A 168 9.33 -54.90 28.61
N LYS A 169 8.26 -54.30 28.07
CA LYS A 169 6.94 -54.94 27.95
C LYS A 169 6.96 -56.22 27.09
N LYS A 170 7.81 -56.28 26.05
CA LYS A 170 7.96 -57.49 25.21
C LYS A 170 8.67 -58.61 25.97
N GLY A 171 9.73 -58.28 26.72
CA GLY A 171 10.48 -59.21 27.58
C GLY A 171 9.63 -59.83 28.70
N THR A 172 8.79 -59.03 29.36
CA THR A 172 7.87 -59.54 30.39
C THR A 172 6.81 -60.49 29.81
N LYS A 173 6.31 -60.22 28.60
CA LYS A 173 5.35 -61.10 27.90
C LYS A 173 5.98 -62.42 27.43
N SER A 174 7.23 -62.40 26.97
CA SER A 174 7.93 -63.63 26.59
C SER A 174 8.27 -64.49 27.81
N ALA A 175 8.69 -63.88 28.92
CA ALA A 175 8.97 -64.57 30.17
C ALA A 175 7.70 -65.19 30.80
N ALA A 176 6.58 -64.49 30.76
CA ALA A 176 5.29 -65.02 31.21
C ALA A 176 4.84 -66.25 30.37
N ARG A 177 5.03 -66.20 29.04
CA ARG A 177 4.70 -67.31 28.12
C ARG A 177 5.62 -68.52 28.29
N SER A 178 6.91 -68.32 28.54
CA SER A 178 7.85 -69.43 28.80
C SER A 178 7.60 -70.09 30.16
N SER A 179 7.27 -69.31 31.20
CA SER A 179 6.87 -69.87 32.50
C SER A 179 5.54 -70.61 32.43
N GLN A 180 4.53 -70.13 31.68
CA GLN A 180 3.28 -70.87 31.47
C GLN A 180 3.49 -72.18 30.69
N LYS A 181 4.38 -72.21 29.69
CA LYS A 181 4.74 -73.46 29.01
C LYS A 181 5.45 -74.45 29.95
N ASN A 182 6.41 -74.00 30.75
CA ASN A 182 7.14 -74.88 31.67
C ASN A 182 6.28 -75.44 32.81
N ILE A 183 5.24 -74.74 33.24
CA ILE A 183 4.28 -75.24 34.25
C ILE A 183 3.44 -76.39 33.65
N ILE A 184 3.01 -76.28 32.40
CA ILE A 184 2.19 -77.30 31.72
C ILE A 184 3.01 -78.58 31.40
N THR A 185 4.31 -78.45 31.09
CA THR A 185 5.16 -79.61 30.78
C THR A 185 5.65 -80.38 32.02
N ARG A 186 5.58 -79.80 33.23
CA ARG A 186 5.98 -80.48 34.48
C ARG A 186 4.83 -81.17 35.23
N SER A 187 3.59 -81.01 34.75
CA SER A 187 2.38 -81.59 35.34
C SER A 187 1.83 -82.81 34.58
N LEU A 188 2.64 -83.43 33.72
CA LEU A 188 2.40 -84.69 33.03
C LEU A 188 3.57 -85.64 33.31
#